data_AF-A0AAE2U2P2-F1
#
_entry.id   AF-A0AAE2U2P2-F1
#
_cell.length_a   1.000
_cell.length_b   1.000
_cell.length_c   1.000
_cell.angle_alpha   90.00
_cell.angle_beta   90.00
_cell.angle_gamma   90.00
#
_symmetry.space_group_name_H-M   'P 1'
#
loop_
_entity.id
_entity.type
_entity.pdbx_description
1 polymer ?
#
loop_
_entity_poly.entity_id
_entity_poly.type
_entity_poly.pdbx_seq_one_letter_code
_entity_poly.pdbx_strand_id
1 'polypeptide(L)'
;MELEFSLPLYLAYGFLVLVAAFDTLSNRKLPTAVVSVLMAIPLILLATFRAVGVGSDDAAYLEMLFQIPSVLGCKNAYCDYSYATFNVEFGFFMFLSILAALGKNSIVLFGFSSLAAVTLNVRSIRYFSPYFALAVLVYFAHFYLAKELNAIRLGLASGLLFVAATYLDRRKYKMMAALIVAATLVHVSSVFFIVPVGLYFFRPKRSLYLIVSALLILISATIDFKSVLRQMALFGFVGDKIELYLNADMYSYALPLFDMVNIKNLLVIIAGLACWKKMENRYQSFNLIFCIFYCAAFLRIVLGDFAILAGRGYASISMFEYVLIPMIAVHVCGRKLGFLIVAAYTFATLYLNLSSNSGWSGGSEVFFDFL
;
A
#
# COMPACT_ATOMS: atom_id res chain seq x y z
N MET A 1 -12.61 6.88 19.28
CA MET A 1 -11.24 6.45 19.56
C MET A 1 -10.70 7.40 20.61
N GLU A 2 -10.15 6.88 21.70
CA GLU A 2 -9.70 7.71 22.82
C GLU A 2 -8.45 8.51 22.47
N LEU A 3 -8.17 9.55 23.27
CA LEU A 3 -7.01 10.41 23.08
C LEU A 3 -5.71 9.59 23.20
N GLU A 4 -5.67 8.62 24.12
CA GLU A 4 -4.49 7.78 24.36
C GLU A 4 -4.10 6.93 23.14
N PHE A 5 -5.08 6.46 22.37
CA PHE A 5 -4.81 5.76 21.11
C PHE A 5 -4.31 6.70 20.01
N SER A 6 -4.98 7.85 19.85
CA SER A 6 -4.78 8.71 18.67
C SER A 6 -3.58 9.65 18.81
N LEU A 7 -3.20 10.01 20.04
CA LEU A 7 -2.15 11.00 20.32
C LEU A 7 -0.78 10.62 19.71
N PRO A 8 -0.26 9.38 19.83
CA PRO A 8 1.02 9.02 19.22
C PRO A 8 1.07 9.22 17.71
N LEU A 9 -0.03 8.94 17.02
CA LEU A 9 -0.15 9.14 15.57
C LEU A 9 -0.16 10.63 15.21
N TYR A 10 -0.84 11.47 15.98
CA TYR A 10 -0.81 12.93 15.77
C TYR A 10 0.54 13.55 16.10
N LEU A 11 1.25 13.07 17.12
CA LEU A 11 2.60 13.53 17.45
C LEU A 11 3.59 13.19 16.34
N ALA A 12 3.55 11.95 15.84
CA ALA A 12 4.36 11.56 14.69
C ALA A 12 3.99 12.37 13.45
N TYR A 13 2.70 12.59 13.19
CA TYR A 13 2.25 13.44 12.10
C TYR A 13 2.85 14.85 12.18
N GLY A 14 2.74 15.51 13.34
CA GLY A 14 3.30 16.84 13.56
C GLY A 14 4.81 16.89 13.31
N PHE A 15 5.54 15.89 13.81
CA PHE A 15 6.97 15.77 13.55
C PHE A 15 7.29 15.62 12.06
N LEU A 16 6.59 14.73 11.34
CA LEU A 16 6.77 14.53 9.90
C LEU A 16 6.43 15.79 9.09
N VAL A 17 5.40 16.54 9.49
CA VAL A 17 5.06 17.83 8.88
C VAL A 17 6.20 18.84 9.04
N LEU A 18 6.83 18.91 10.22
CA LEU A 18 7.98 19.80 10.45
C LEU A 18 9.17 19.42 9.56
N VAL A 19 9.49 18.14 9.47
CA VAL A 19 10.56 17.65 8.59
C VAL A 19 10.22 17.92 7.12
N ALA A 20 8.97 17.71 6.69
CA ALA A 20 8.52 17.98 5.33
C ALA A 20 8.50 19.49 4.99
N ALA A 21 8.14 20.34 5.95
CA ALA A 21 8.22 21.79 5.83
C ALA A 21 9.67 22.22 5.63
N PHE A 22 10.59 21.68 6.42
CA PHE A 22 12.01 21.96 6.27
C PHE A 22 12.53 21.49 4.90
N ASP A 23 12.26 20.25 4.49
CA ASP A 23 12.72 19.69 3.21
C ASP A 23 12.18 20.45 1.98
N THR A 24 10.94 20.95 2.06
CA THR A 24 10.24 21.55 0.90
C THR A 24 10.37 23.08 0.85
N LEU A 25 10.31 23.76 2.00
CA LEU A 25 10.21 25.21 2.09
C LEU A 25 11.54 25.89 2.46
N SER A 26 12.44 25.18 3.14
CA SER A 26 13.73 25.75 3.54
C SER A 26 14.65 25.95 2.34
N ASN A 27 15.43 27.03 2.37
CA ASN A 27 16.53 27.22 1.42
C ASN A 27 17.75 26.36 1.78
N ARG A 28 17.84 25.88 3.04
CA ARG A 28 18.89 24.98 3.50
C ARG A 28 18.48 23.54 3.24
N LYS A 29 19.37 22.74 2.68
CA LYS A 29 19.13 21.31 2.43
C LYS A 29 19.84 20.47 3.49
N LEU A 30 19.08 19.64 4.19
CA LEU A 30 19.67 18.57 5.00
C LEU A 30 20.22 17.48 4.08
N PRO A 31 21.22 16.71 4.55
CA PRO A 31 21.67 15.53 3.83
C PRO A 31 20.50 14.57 3.58
N THR A 32 20.48 13.98 2.39
CA THR A 32 19.36 13.13 1.94
C THR A 32 19.15 11.92 2.85
N ALA A 33 20.24 11.33 3.35
CA ALA A 33 20.21 10.25 4.32
C ALA A 33 19.56 10.68 5.65
N VAL A 34 19.84 11.90 6.13
CA VAL A 34 19.27 12.43 7.37
C VAL A 34 17.76 12.60 7.22
N VAL A 35 17.28 13.19 6.12
CA VAL A 35 15.83 13.33 5.88
C VAL A 35 15.17 11.95 5.79
N SER A 36 15.78 10.99 5.10
CA SER A 36 15.25 9.61 5.04
C SER A 36 15.14 8.96 6.42
N VAL A 37 16.16 9.12 7.27
CA VAL A 37 16.18 8.57 8.64
C VAL A 37 15.09 9.23 9.49
N LEU A 38 15.00 10.57 9.47
CA LEU A 38 13.97 11.30 10.21
C LEU A 38 12.56 10.93 9.75
N MET A 39 12.36 10.63 8.47
CA MET A 39 11.05 10.23 7.95
C MET A 39 10.74 8.73 8.16
N ALA A 40 11.74 7.87 8.37
CA ALA A 40 11.54 6.42 8.48
C ALA A 40 11.52 5.91 9.92
N ILE A 41 12.42 6.38 10.78
CA ILE A 41 12.55 5.88 12.16
C ILE A 41 11.25 6.05 12.96
N PRO A 42 10.56 7.21 12.96
CA PRO A 42 9.33 7.36 13.73
C PRO A 42 8.25 6.34 13.32
N LEU A 43 8.18 6.01 12.03
CA LEU A 43 7.24 5.02 11.50
C LEU A 43 7.60 3.62 11.99
N ILE A 44 8.88 3.24 11.92
CA ILE A 44 9.32 1.93 12.41
C ILE A 44 9.07 1.81 13.91
N LEU A 45 9.42 2.82 14.71
CA LEU A 45 9.20 2.80 16.16
C LEU A 45 7.71 2.75 16.52
N LEU A 46 6.87 3.54 15.84
CA LEU A 46 5.42 3.49 16.03
C LEU A 46 4.86 2.09 15.80
N ALA A 47 5.24 1.45 14.70
CA ALA A 47 4.76 0.10 14.39
C ALA A 47 5.33 -0.95 15.36
N THR A 48 6.60 -0.82 15.75
CA THR A 48 7.31 -1.80 16.59
C THR A 48 6.71 -1.89 17.99
N PHE A 49 6.43 -0.75 18.61
CA PHE A 49 6.02 -0.68 20.01
C PHE A 49 4.50 -0.67 20.20
N ARG A 50 3.72 -0.77 19.12
CA ARG A 50 2.26 -0.75 19.21
C ARG A 50 1.73 -1.92 20.04
N ALA A 51 0.63 -1.67 20.75
CA ALA A 51 -0.14 -2.69 21.42
C ALA A 51 -0.78 -3.67 20.40
N VAL A 52 -0.97 -4.92 20.81
CA VAL A 52 -1.71 -5.89 20.00
C VAL A 52 -3.18 -5.45 19.96
N GLY A 53 -3.76 -5.42 18.75
CA GLY A 53 -5.12 -4.92 18.55
C GLY A 53 -5.16 -3.45 18.12
N VAL A 54 -4.00 -2.80 17.92
CA VAL A 54 -3.94 -1.52 17.19
C VAL A 54 -4.37 -1.74 15.74
N GLY A 55 -3.92 -2.82 15.09
CA GLY A 55 -4.43 -3.30 13.81
C GLY A 55 -5.48 -4.41 13.96
N SER A 56 -6.44 -4.48 13.04
CA SER A 56 -7.47 -5.53 13.06
C SER A 56 -6.89 -6.94 12.93
N ASP A 57 -5.79 -7.10 12.19
CA ASP A 57 -5.19 -8.40 11.92
C ASP A 57 -4.05 -8.76 12.90
N ASP A 58 -3.72 -7.89 13.87
CA ASP A 58 -2.55 -8.04 14.75
C ASP A 58 -2.57 -9.36 15.54
N ALA A 59 -3.72 -9.70 16.15
CA ALA A 59 -3.87 -10.93 16.93
C ALA A 59 -3.68 -12.18 16.05
N ALA A 60 -4.23 -12.17 14.84
CA ALA A 60 -4.09 -13.28 13.89
C ALA A 60 -2.63 -13.49 13.48
N TYR A 61 -1.88 -12.41 13.21
CA TYR A 61 -0.46 -12.53 12.87
C TYR A 61 0.39 -13.04 14.03
N LEU A 62 0.07 -12.62 15.25
CA LEU A 62 0.78 -13.09 16.44
C LEU A 62 0.50 -14.57 16.69
N GLU A 63 -0.75 -15.00 16.56
CA GLU A 63 -1.13 -16.42 16.64
C GLU A 63 -0.39 -17.26 15.59
N MET A 64 -0.35 -16.79 14.32
CA MET A 64 0.42 -17.45 13.26
C MET A 64 1.91 -17.60 13.64
N LEU A 65 2.53 -16.54 14.19
CA LEU A 65 3.93 -16.60 14.63
C LEU A 65 4.15 -17.65 15.75
N PHE A 66 3.19 -17.81 16.66
CA PHE A 66 3.26 -18.82 17.71
C PHE A 66 3.10 -20.25 17.17
N GLN A 67 2.24 -20.46 16.19
CA GLN A 67 1.97 -21.77 15.60
C GLN A 67 3.07 -22.23 14.62
N ILE A 68 3.70 -21.31 13.90
CA ILE A 68 4.70 -21.65 12.89
C ILE A 68 6.01 -22.17 13.53
N PRO A 69 6.61 -23.25 12.99
CA PRO A 69 7.91 -23.72 13.43
C PRO A 69 9.01 -22.73 13.09
N SER A 70 9.97 -22.58 14.02
CA SER A 70 11.19 -21.81 13.74
C SER A 70 12.02 -22.47 12.65
N VAL A 71 12.64 -21.67 11.79
CA VAL A 71 13.54 -22.17 10.72
C VAL A 71 14.67 -23.04 11.27
N LEU A 72 15.11 -22.80 12.52
CA LEU A 72 16.13 -23.58 13.21
C LEU A 72 15.63 -24.98 13.65
N GLY A 73 14.32 -25.15 13.77
CA GLY A 73 13.68 -26.41 14.16
C GLY A 73 13.11 -27.21 12.99
N CYS A 74 13.30 -26.75 11.74
CA CYS A 74 12.74 -27.40 10.57
C CYS A 74 13.51 -28.67 10.19
N LYS A 75 12.77 -29.75 9.94
CA LYS A 75 13.35 -31.05 9.54
C LYS A 75 13.57 -31.18 8.04
N ASN A 76 12.93 -30.34 7.24
CA ASN A 76 13.04 -30.31 5.77
C ASN A 76 13.18 -28.86 5.26
N ALA A 77 13.52 -28.74 3.97
CA ALA A 77 13.74 -27.44 3.33
C ALA A 77 12.50 -26.53 3.28
N TYR A 78 11.30 -27.09 3.46
CA TYR A 78 10.03 -26.37 3.40
C TYR A 78 9.39 -26.17 4.77
N CYS A 79 10.06 -26.54 5.87
CA CYS A 79 9.53 -26.42 7.22
C CYS A 79 8.13 -27.02 7.41
N ASP A 80 7.87 -28.16 6.75
CA ASP A 80 6.57 -28.84 6.71
C ASP A 80 5.39 -27.94 6.29
N TYR A 81 5.67 -26.94 5.46
CA TYR A 81 4.67 -26.01 4.96
C TYR A 81 3.54 -26.73 4.22
N SER A 82 2.31 -26.42 4.60
CA SER A 82 1.09 -26.78 3.90
C SER A 82 0.13 -25.58 3.90
N TYR A 83 -0.29 -25.16 2.71
CA TYR A 83 -1.26 -24.06 2.61
C TYR A 83 -2.58 -24.42 3.31
N ALA A 84 -3.03 -25.68 3.22
CA ALA A 84 -4.26 -26.14 3.85
C ALA A 84 -4.22 -26.04 5.38
N THR A 85 -3.03 -26.11 5.97
CA THR A 85 -2.84 -26.05 7.42
C THR A 85 -2.70 -24.61 7.92
N PHE A 86 -1.88 -23.80 7.26
CA PHE A 86 -1.54 -22.46 7.77
C PHE A 86 -2.33 -21.32 7.12
N ASN A 87 -3.05 -21.56 6.02
CA ASN A 87 -3.83 -20.58 5.25
C ASN A 87 -3.09 -19.27 4.95
N VAL A 88 -1.80 -19.39 4.62
CA VAL A 88 -0.89 -18.27 4.43
C VAL A 88 0.07 -18.58 3.28
N GLU A 89 0.46 -17.57 2.50
CA GLU A 89 1.37 -17.82 1.38
C GLU A 89 2.78 -18.17 1.86
N PHE A 90 3.45 -19.06 1.12
CA PHE A 90 4.73 -19.64 1.48
C PHE A 90 5.81 -18.63 1.83
N GLY A 91 5.92 -17.52 1.09
CA GLY A 91 6.92 -16.48 1.36
C GLY A 91 6.70 -15.79 2.70
N PHE A 92 5.45 -15.53 3.08
CA PHE A 92 5.16 -14.97 4.40
C PHE A 92 5.30 -16.00 5.51
N PHE A 93 4.94 -17.27 5.26
CA PHE A 93 5.24 -18.37 6.17
C PHE A 93 6.74 -18.46 6.50
N MET A 94 7.60 -18.46 5.47
CA MET A 94 9.05 -18.50 5.66
C MET A 94 9.56 -17.26 6.40
N PHE A 95 8.99 -16.09 6.11
CA PHE A 95 9.30 -14.87 6.86
C PHE A 95 8.97 -15.03 8.35
N LEU A 96 7.77 -15.50 8.71
CA LEU A 96 7.40 -15.76 10.10
C LEU A 96 8.26 -16.86 10.75
N SER A 97 8.63 -17.90 10.02
CA SER A 97 9.52 -18.96 10.50
C SER A 97 10.91 -18.44 10.87
N ILE A 98 11.44 -17.48 10.10
CA ILE A 98 12.67 -16.76 10.43
C ILE A 98 12.48 -15.89 11.68
N LEU A 99 11.38 -15.15 11.77
CA LEU A 99 11.09 -14.33 12.96
C LEU A 99 10.95 -15.18 14.23
N ALA A 100 10.33 -16.36 14.12
CA ALA A 100 10.19 -17.31 15.21
C ALA A 100 11.54 -17.82 15.75
N ALA A 101 12.63 -17.75 14.96
CA ALA A 101 13.99 -18.02 15.45
C ALA A 101 14.56 -16.87 16.30
N LEU A 102 14.11 -15.63 16.08
CA LEU A 102 14.53 -14.45 16.85
C LEU A 102 13.71 -14.30 18.13
N GLY A 103 12.43 -14.66 18.09
CA GLY A 103 11.53 -14.65 19.23
C GLY A 103 10.06 -14.62 18.81
N LYS A 104 9.20 -15.24 19.60
CA LYS A 104 7.75 -15.27 19.38
C LYS A 104 7.06 -14.20 20.24
N ASN A 105 7.18 -12.94 19.84
CA ASN A 105 6.51 -11.81 20.51
C ASN A 105 6.15 -10.71 19.50
N SER A 106 5.30 -9.77 19.94
CA SER A 106 4.79 -8.66 19.12
C SER A 106 5.89 -7.72 18.63
N ILE A 107 6.89 -7.41 19.46
CA ILE A 107 8.00 -6.52 19.12
C ILE A 107 8.81 -7.09 17.95
N VAL A 108 9.12 -8.40 17.97
CA VAL A 108 9.81 -9.08 16.87
C VAL A 108 8.94 -9.07 15.62
N LEU A 109 7.66 -9.43 15.74
CA LEU A 109 6.73 -9.47 14.62
C LEU A 109 6.60 -8.10 13.93
N PHE A 110 6.19 -7.09 14.67
CA PHE A 110 5.88 -5.77 14.12
C PHE A 110 7.15 -4.97 13.82
N GLY A 111 8.21 -5.14 14.61
CA GLY A 111 9.48 -4.47 14.39
C GLY A 111 10.17 -4.90 13.11
N PHE A 112 10.32 -6.20 12.87
CA PHE A 112 10.95 -6.67 11.64
C PHE A 112 10.06 -6.47 10.41
N SER A 113 8.74 -6.64 10.55
CA SER A 113 7.79 -6.38 9.46
C SER A 113 7.82 -4.92 9.03
N SER A 114 7.73 -3.98 9.97
CA SER A 114 7.76 -2.55 9.68
C SER A 114 9.13 -2.08 9.20
N LEU A 115 10.23 -2.60 9.78
CA LEU A 115 11.57 -2.31 9.30
C LEU A 115 11.72 -2.66 7.82
N ALA A 116 11.28 -3.87 7.41
CA ALA A 116 11.35 -4.29 6.03
C ALA A 116 10.42 -3.43 5.14
N ALA A 117 9.14 -3.32 5.46
CA ALA A 117 8.16 -2.65 4.62
C ALA A 117 8.39 -1.14 4.52
N VAL A 118 8.65 -0.44 5.63
CA VAL A 118 8.95 1.01 5.63
C VAL A 118 10.24 1.30 4.88
N THR A 119 11.29 0.48 5.04
CA THR A 119 12.54 0.66 4.30
C THR A 119 12.33 0.51 2.79
N LEU A 120 11.58 -0.51 2.36
CA LEU A 120 11.25 -0.72 0.94
C LEU A 120 10.44 0.47 0.37
N ASN A 121 9.43 0.94 1.11
CA ASN A 121 8.61 2.08 0.72
C ASN A 121 9.43 3.37 0.65
N VAL A 122 10.14 3.73 1.73
CA VAL A 122 10.96 4.96 1.80
C VAL A 122 12.03 4.98 0.70
N ARG A 123 12.71 3.85 0.47
CA ARG A 123 13.68 3.71 -0.63
C ARG A 123 13.05 3.98 -1.99
N SER A 124 11.85 3.45 -2.23
CA SER A 124 11.15 3.60 -3.51
C SER A 124 10.57 5.00 -3.69
N ILE A 125 10.00 5.58 -2.62
CA ILE A 125 9.55 6.99 -2.61
C ILE A 125 10.72 7.91 -2.93
N ARG A 126 11.90 7.65 -2.37
CA ARG A 126 13.11 8.44 -2.66
C ARG A 126 13.54 8.34 -4.12
N TYR A 127 13.31 7.20 -4.76
CA TYR A 127 13.62 7.01 -6.17
C TYR A 127 12.64 7.76 -7.08
N PHE A 128 11.34 7.70 -6.79
CA PHE A 128 10.29 8.22 -7.67
C PHE A 128 9.84 9.65 -7.38
N SER A 129 9.89 10.08 -6.13
CA SER A 129 9.31 11.37 -5.72
C SER A 129 10.35 12.49 -5.73
N PRO A 130 10.11 13.59 -6.48
CA PRO A 130 10.90 14.81 -6.35
C PRO A 130 10.63 15.54 -5.01
N TYR A 131 9.52 15.22 -4.34
CA TYR A 131 9.11 15.79 -3.05
C TYR A 131 9.06 14.66 -2.01
N PHE A 132 10.24 14.17 -1.64
CA PHE A 132 10.40 12.96 -0.84
C PHE A 132 9.63 13.03 0.49
N ALA A 133 9.86 14.07 1.30
CA ALA A 133 9.24 14.15 2.62
C ALA A 133 7.71 14.31 2.53
N LEU A 134 7.21 15.09 1.57
CA LEU A 134 5.76 15.20 1.32
C LEU A 134 5.14 13.86 0.88
N ALA A 135 5.85 13.07 0.08
CA ALA A 135 5.36 11.76 -0.32
C ALA A 135 5.33 10.77 0.84
N VAL A 136 6.31 10.82 1.76
CA VAL A 136 6.25 10.01 2.99
C VAL A 136 5.11 10.47 3.89
N LEU A 137 4.77 11.77 3.92
CA LEU A 137 3.62 12.27 4.67
C LEU A 137 2.28 11.70 4.13
N VAL A 138 2.13 11.60 2.81
CA VAL A 138 0.97 10.96 2.17
C VAL A 138 0.92 9.46 2.44
N TYR A 139 2.08 8.78 2.37
CA TYR A 139 2.20 7.38 2.77
C TYR A 139 1.75 7.18 4.22
N PHE A 140 2.22 8.03 5.14
CA PHE A 140 1.89 7.96 6.56
C PHE A 140 0.38 8.11 6.81
N ALA A 141 -0.28 9.11 6.21
CA ALA A 141 -1.64 9.48 6.59
C ALA A 141 -2.74 8.45 6.29
N HIS A 142 -2.47 7.48 5.41
CA HIS A 142 -3.46 6.46 5.02
C HIS A 142 -2.85 5.07 4.88
N PHE A 143 -1.81 4.96 4.06
CA PHE A 143 -1.29 3.66 3.66
C PHE A 143 -0.47 3.00 4.76
N TYR A 144 0.25 3.77 5.55
CA TYR A 144 0.95 3.26 6.71
C TYR A 144 -0.02 2.65 7.73
N LEU A 145 -1.14 3.33 8.03
CA LEU A 145 -2.17 2.81 8.92
C LEU A 145 -2.78 1.52 8.35
N ALA A 146 -3.18 1.54 7.07
CA ALA A 146 -3.84 0.40 6.45
C ALA A 146 -2.91 -0.81 6.23
N LYS A 147 -1.62 -0.59 5.97
CA LYS A 147 -0.68 -1.65 5.55
C LYS A 147 0.29 -2.06 6.64
N GLU A 148 0.90 -1.12 7.34
CA GLU A 148 1.95 -1.43 8.32
C GLU A 148 1.38 -1.65 9.73
N LEU A 149 0.28 -0.95 10.06
CA LEU A 149 -0.41 -1.15 11.34
C LEU A 149 -1.50 -2.23 11.25
N ASN A 150 -2.11 -2.44 10.08
CA ASN A 150 -3.15 -3.44 9.92
C ASN A 150 -2.71 -4.65 9.08
N ALA A 151 -2.72 -4.54 7.74
CA ALA A 151 -2.48 -5.69 6.86
C ALA A 151 -0.98 -5.92 6.52
N ILE A 152 -0.16 -6.32 7.49
CA ILE A 152 1.32 -6.37 7.35
C ILE A 152 1.82 -7.20 6.16
N ARG A 153 1.12 -8.30 5.82
CA ARG A 153 1.40 -9.11 4.61
C ARG A 153 1.32 -8.27 3.34
N LEU A 154 0.24 -7.49 3.23
CA LEU A 154 -0.01 -6.62 2.10
C LEU A 154 0.98 -5.44 2.07
N GLY A 155 1.37 -4.92 3.23
CA GLY A 155 2.42 -3.90 3.36
C GLY A 155 3.76 -4.36 2.81
N LEU A 156 4.25 -5.52 3.26
CA LEU A 156 5.49 -6.14 2.78
C LEU A 156 5.44 -6.41 1.27
N ALA A 157 4.35 -7.03 0.79
CA ALA A 157 4.20 -7.37 -0.62
C ALA A 157 4.13 -6.11 -1.50
N SER A 158 3.40 -5.07 -1.07
CA SER A 158 3.32 -3.79 -1.79
C SER A 158 4.66 -3.05 -1.80
N GLY A 159 5.44 -3.11 -0.70
CA GLY A 159 6.80 -2.57 -0.65
C GLY A 159 7.74 -3.25 -1.66
N LEU A 160 7.66 -4.58 -1.79
CA LEU A 160 8.41 -5.34 -2.79
C LEU A 160 8.02 -4.93 -4.22
N LEU A 161 6.73 -4.76 -4.50
CA LEU A 161 6.25 -4.27 -5.79
C LEU A 161 6.71 -2.84 -6.08
N PHE A 162 6.79 -1.99 -5.07
CA PHE A 162 7.28 -0.63 -5.25
C PHE A 162 8.76 -0.62 -5.66
N VAL A 163 9.57 -1.49 -5.05
CA VAL A 163 10.96 -1.69 -5.47
C VAL A 163 11.00 -2.34 -6.86
N ALA A 164 10.11 -3.28 -7.19
CA ALA A 164 10.02 -3.87 -8.53
C ALA A 164 9.78 -2.80 -9.60
N ALA A 165 8.95 -1.79 -9.31
CA ALA A 165 8.73 -0.65 -10.20
C ALA A 165 10.03 0.13 -10.48
N THR A 166 10.95 0.26 -9.51
CA THR A 166 12.26 0.91 -9.75
C THR A 166 13.10 0.14 -10.77
N TYR A 167 12.99 -1.20 -10.78
CA TYR A 167 13.68 -2.02 -11.76
C TYR A 167 12.97 -2.03 -13.12
N LEU A 168 11.64 -1.87 -13.15
CA LEU A 168 10.88 -1.62 -14.38
C LEU A 168 11.33 -0.32 -15.05
N ASP A 169 11.44 0.78 -14.28
CA ASP A 169 11.92 2.08 -14.76
C ASP A 169 13.34 1.99 -15.34
N ARG A 170 14.22 1.24 -14.67
CA ARG A 170 15.61 0.97 -15.10
C ARG A 170 15.75 -0.12 -16.17
N ARG A 171 14.65 -0.70 -16.65
CA ARG A 171 14.61 -1.79 -17.64
C ARG A 171 15.37 -3.07 -17.21
N LYS A 172 15.46 -3.32 -15.91
CA LYS A 172 16.10 -4.50 -15.31
C LYS A 172 15.05 -5.59 -15.04
N TYR A 173 14.51 -6.18 -16.10
CA TYR A 173 13.33 -7.04 -16.03
C TYR A 173 13.52 -8.33 -15.21
N LYS A 174 14.73 -8.90 -15.17
CA LYS A 174 15.00 -10.09 -14.35
C LYS A 174 14.80 -9.82 -12.85
N MET A 175 15.30 -8.69 -12.37
CA MET A 175 15.13 -8.28 -10.96
C MET A 175 13.70 -7.84 -10.66
N MET A 176 13.06 -7.15 -11.60
CA MET A 176 11.63 -6.86 -11.50
C MET A 176 10.80 -8.14 -11.35
N ALA A 177 11.00 -9.14 -12.23
CA ALA A 177 10.28 -10.40 -12.19
C ALA A 177 10.53 -11.16 -10.88
N ALA A 178 11.78 -11.23 -10.42
CA ALA A 178 12.12 -11.87 -9.14
C ALA A 178 11.37 -11.21 -7.96
N LEU A 179 11.26 -9.89 -7.93
CA LEU A 179 10.53 -9.16 -6.89
C LEU A 179 9.01 -9.34 -6.98
N ILE A 180 8.44 -9.42 -8.19
CA ILE A 180 7.01 -9.72 -8.37
C ILE A 180 6.69 -11.13 -7.87
N VAL A 181 7.55 -12.12 -8.16
CA VAL A 181 7.40 -13.48 -7.64
C VAL A 181 7.51 -13.47 -6.12
N ALA A 182 8.54 -12.82 -5.56
CA ALA A 182 8.69 -12.70 -4.10
C ALA A 182 7.47 -12.03 -3.45
N ALA A 183 6.94 -10.95 -4.04
CA ALA A 183 5.74 -10.26 -3.55
C ALA A 183 4.51 -11.18 -3.59
N THR A 184 4.33 -11.94 -4.68
CA THR A 184 3.23 -12.91 -4.83
C THR A 184 3.32 -14.04 -3.80
N LEU A 185 4.54 -14.48 -3.47
CA LEU A 185 4.77 -15.46 -2.42
C LEU A 185 4.48 -14.91 -1.01
N VAL A 186 4.55 -13.59 -0.79
CA VAL A 186 4.17 -12.96 0.48
C VAL A 186 2.66 -12.70 0.54
N HIS A 187 2.06 -12.28 -0.58
CA HIS A 187 0.63 -12.03 -0.68
C HIS A 187 0.17 -12.16 -2.13
N VAL A 188 -0.79 -13.06 -2.38
CA VAL A 188 -1.19 -13.46 -3.75
C VAL A 188 -1.71 -12.31 -4.62
N SER A 189 -2.35 -11.30 -4.04
CA SER A 189 -2.88 -10.15 -4.80
C SER A 189 -1.79 -9.30 -5.48
N SER A 190 -0.51 -9.49 -5.12
CA SER A 190 0.59 -8.86 -5.85
C SER A 190 0.66 -9.25 -7.32
N VAL A 191 0.02 -10.36 -7.72
CA VAL A 191 -0.12 -10.76 -9.14
C VAL A 191 -0.79 -9.68 -10.00
N PHE A 192 -1.65 -8.83 -9.41
CA PHE A 192 -2.30 -7.73 -10.14
C PHE A 192 -1.31 -6.71 -10.70
N PHE A 193 -0.06 -6.68 -10.19
CA PHE A 193 0.98 -5.80 -10.73
C PHE A 193 1.39 -6.15 -12.17
N ILE A 194 1.04 -7.34 -12.68
CA ILE A 194 1.25 -7.70 -14.09
C ILE A 194 0.43 -6.78 -15.03
N VAL A 195 -0.75 -6.33 -14.60
CA VAL A 195 -1.63 -5.45 -15.40
C VAL A 195 -0.95 -4.13 -15.76
N PRO A 196 -0.45 -3.31 -14.80
CA PRO A 196 0.26 -2.09 -15.16
C PRO A 196 1.58 -2.34 -15.87
N VAL A 197 2.28 -3.45 -15.61
CA VAL A 197 3.50 -3.82 -16.38
C VAL A 197 3.16 -3.98 -17.86
N GLY A 198 2.11 -4.76 -18.17
CA GLY A 198 1.62 -4.96 -19.53
C GLY A 198 1.21 -3.65 -20.19
N LEU A 199 0.37 -2.84 -19.51
CA LEU A 199 -0.06 -1.55 -20.03
C LEU A 199 1.12 -0.60 -20.29
N TYR A 200 2.09 -0.54 -19.36
CA TYR A 200 3.25 0.33 -19.50
C TYR A 200 4.12 -0.01 -20.73
N PHE A 201 4.27 -1.30 -21.06
CA PHE A 201 5.03 -1.71 -22.25
C PHE A 201 4.43 -1.20 -23.56
N PHE A 202 3.10 -1.03 -23.63
CA PHE A 202 2.43 -0.43 -24.80
C PHE A 202 2.68 1.08 -24.96
N ARG A 203 3.31 1.73 -23.97
CA ARG A 203 3.58 3.18 -23.96
C ARG A 203 2.33 4.01 -24.31
N PRO A 204 1.24 3.85 -23.54
CA PRO A 204 -0.04 4.50 -23.80
C PRO A 204 0.12 6.03 -23.83
N LYS A 205 -0.49 6.67 -24.84
CA LYS A 205 -0.60 8.13 -24.92
C LYS A 205 -1.78 8.61 -24.06
N ARG A 206 -1.78 9.90 -23.70
CA ARG A 206 -2.88 10.57 -22.99
C ARG A 206 -4.27 10.24 -23.54
N SER A 207 -4.44 10.23 -24.87
CA SER A 207 -5.73 9.93 -25.52
C SER A 207 -6.21 8.51 -25.24
N LEU A 208 -5.31 7.53 -25.17
CA LEU A 208 -5.67 6.15 -24.86
C LEU A 208 -6.18 6.05 -23.43
N TYR A 209 -5.52 6.70 -22.46
CA TYR A 209 -6.02 6.74 -21.08
C TYR A 209 -7.43 7.32 -20.99
N LEU A 210 -7.74 8.39 -21.73
CA LEU A 210 -9.09 8.98 -21.75
C LEU A 210 -10.14 8.03 -22.32
N ILE A 211 -9.85 7.40 -23.47
CA ILE A 211 -10.77 6.46 -24.12
C ILE A 211 -10.99 5.24 -23.23
N VAL A 212 -9.91 4.65 -22.69
CA VAL A 212 -9.98 3.48 -21.81
C VAL A 212 -10.68 3.83 -20.50
N SER A 213 -10.50 5.04 -19.95
CA SER A 213 -11.23 5.48 -18.75
C SER A 213 -12.74 5.45 -18.98
N ALA A 214 -13.20 6.05 -20.08
CA ALA A 214 -14.62 6.08 -20.43
C ALA A 214 -15.18 4.66 -20.63
N LEU A 215 -14.42 3.80 -21.30
CA LEU A 215 -14.80 2.41 -21.51
C LEU A 215 -14.88 1.63 -20.20
N LEU A 216 -13.89 1.76 -19.30
CA LEU A 216 -13.87 1.04 -18.03
C LEU A 216 -14.97 1.51 -17.07
N ILE A 217 -15.32 2.81 -17.08
CA ILE A 217 -16.48 3.33 -16.33
C ILE A 217 -17.76 2.71 -16.89
N LEU A 218 -17.94 2.70 -18.21
CA LEU A 218 -19.11 2.08 -18.84
C LEU A 218 -19.21 0.57 -18.54
N ILE A 219 -18.08 -0.13 -18.60
CA ILE A 219 -17.99 -1.56 -18.24
C ILE A 219 -18.37 -1.77 -16.78
N SER A 220 -17.83 -0.97 -15.85
CA SER A 220 -18.17 -1.10 -14.42
C SER A 220 -19.64 -0.82 -14.10
N ALA A 221 -20.33 -0.06 -14.96
CA ALA A 221 -21.74 0.24 -14.81
C ALA A 221 -22.67 -0.81 -15.44
N THR A 222 -22.16 -1.64 -16.36
CA THR A 222 -22.98 -2.58 -17.16
C THR A 222 -22.67 -4.05 -16.89
N ILE A 223 -21.45 -4.39 -16.46
CA ILE A 223 -21.01 -5.77 -16.25
C ILE A 223 -20.92 -6.06 -14.75
N ASP A 224 -21.58 -7.14 -14.34
CA ASP A 224 -21.43 -7.76 -13.02
C ASP A 224 -20.23 -8.74 -13.05
N PHE A 225 -19.04 -8.21 -12.73
CA PHE A 225 -17.81 -8.97 -12.55
C PHE A 225 -17.91 -10.04 -11.45
N LYS A 226 -18.74 -9.86 -10.41
CA LYS A 226 -18.99 -10.92 -9.42
C LYS A 226 -19.56 -12.16 -10.10
N SER A 227 -20.50 -11.99 -11.01
CA SER A 227 -21.05 -13.08 -11.82
C SER A 227 -20.05 -13.66 -12.82
N VAL A 228 -19.21 -12.83 -13.44
CA VAL A 228 -18.12 -13.31 -14.32
C VAL A 228 -17.11 -14.17 -13.54
N LEU A 229 -16.72 -13.73 -12.34
CA LEU A 229 -15.77 -14.45 -11.49
C LEU A 229 -16.34 -15.77 -10.98
N ARG A 230 -17.66 -15.86 -10.72
CA ARG A 230 -18.34 -17.13 -10.41
C ARG A 230 -18.17 -18.17 -11.50
N GLN A 231 -18.23 -17.76 -12.77
CA GLN A 231 -18.01 -18.68 -13.89
C GLN A 231 -16.53 -19.11 -14.00
N MET A 232 -15.61 -18.29 -13.50
CA MET A 232 -14.18 -18.61 -13.40
C MET A 232 -13.79 -19.41 -12.15
N ALA A 233 -14.72 -19.65 -11.21
CA ALA A 233 -14.46 -20.43 -10.00
C ALA A 233 -14.08 -21.91 -10.28
N LEU A 234 -14.17 -22.34 -11.54
CA LEU A 234 -13.76 -23.67 -12.00
C LEU A 234 -12.22 -23.87 -12.09
N PHE A 235 -11.41 -22.84 -11.84
CA PHE A 235 -9.95 -22.89 -12.01
C PHE A 235 -9.18 -23.01 -10.69
N GLY A 236 -9.10 -24.24 -10.16
CA GLY A 236 -8.15 -24.67 -9.12
C GLY A 236 -8.10 -23.76 -7.88
N PHE A 237 -6.89 -23.60 -7.31
CA PHE A 237 -6.64 -22.87 -6.05
C PHE A 237 -7.22 -21.43 -6.00
N VAL A 238 -7.29 -20.74 -7.14
CA VAL A 238 -7.84 -19.37 -7.21
C VAL A 238 -9.36 -19.38 -7.12
N GLY A 239 -10.00 -20.41 -7.70
CA GLY A 239 -11.44 -20.63 -7.61
C GLY A 239 -11.91 -20.81 -6.17
N ASP A 240 -11.23 -21.67 -5.40
CA ASP A 240 -11.59 -21.97 -4.00
C ASP A 240 -11.56 -20.72 -3.10
N LYS A 241 -10.55 -19.83 -3.28
CA LYS A 241 -10.50 -18.56 -2.55
C LYS A 241 -11.61 -17.60 -2.96
N ILE A 242 -11.91 -17.52 -4.26
CA ILE A 242 -12.97 -16.67 -4.77
C ILE A 242 -14.32 -17.15 -4.22
N GLU A 243 -14.58 -18.45 -4.23
CA GLU A 243 -15.79 -19.05 -3.67
C GLU A 243 -15.94 -18.75 -2.18
N LEU A 244 -14.87 -18.93 -1.39
CA LEU A 244 -14.87 -18.59 0.04
C LEU A 244 -15.24 -17.13 0.30
N TYR A 245 -14.72 -16.20 -0.50
CA TYR A 245 -15.06 -14.77 -0.38
C TYR A 245 -16.46 -14.43 -0.89
N LEU A 246 -16.94 -15.13 -1.92
CA LEU A 246 -18.29 -14.93 -2.46
C LEU A 246 -19.38 -15.38 -1.50
N ASN A 247 -19.11 -16.43 -0.71
CA ASN A 247 -20.04 -17.02 0.24
C ASN A 247 -19.98 -16.39 1.64
N ALA A 248 -19.02 -15.50 1.89
CA ALA A 248 -18.92 -14.75 3.14
C ALA A 248 -19.70 -13.43 3.03
N ASP A 249 -20.84 -13.32 3.73
CA ASP A 249 -21.72 -12.13 3.69
C ASP A 249 -20.98 -10.83 3.99
N MET A 250 -20.04 -10.87 4.93
CA MET A 250 -19.17 -9.76 5.33
C MET A 250 -18.23 -9.24 4.22
N TYR A 251 -18.00 -10.00 3.14
CA TYR A 251 -17.07 -9.64 2.06
C TYR A 251 -17.74 -9.47 0.69
N SER A 252 -19.04 -9.75 0.59
CA SER A 252 -19.73 -9.87 -0.69
C SER A 252 -20.47 -8.59 -1.14
N TYR A 253 -20.28 -7.48 -0.42
CA TYR A 253 -20.87 -6.18 -0.71
C TYR A 253 -20.21 -5.48 -1.92
N ALA A 254 -20.96 -4.57 -2.53
CA ALA A 254 -20.50 -3.75 -3.65
C ALA A 254 -20.02 -2.37 -3.17
N LEU A 255 -18.94 -1.88 -3.75
CA LEU A 255 -18.44 -0.52 -3.59
C LEU A 255 -19.13 0.40 -4.59
N PRO A 256 -19.75 1.51 -4.15
CA PRO A 256 -20.30 2.49 -5.07
C PRO A 256 -19.22 3.06 -6.00
N LEU A 257 -19.59 3.28 -7.27
CA LEU A 257 -18.69 3.91 -8.25
C LEU A 257 -18.12 5.25 -7.73
N PHE A 258 -18.97 6.05 -7.08
CA PHE A 258 -18.61 7.34 -6.49
C PHE A 258 -18.41 7.28 -4.97
N ASP A 259 -17.72 6.24 -4.48
CA ASP A 259 -17.20 6.27 -3.10
C ASP A 259 -16.07 7.32 -2.96
N MET A 260 -15.75 7.70 -1.71
CA MET A 260 -14.73 8.72 -1.43
C MET A 260 -13.34 8.37 -2.01
N VAL A 261 -12.98 7.09 -2.03
CA VAL A 261 -11.68 6.62 -2.55
C VAL A 261 -11.64 6.73 -4.07
N ASN A 262 -12.71 6.34 -4.75
CA ASN A 262 -12.85 6.42 -6.20
C ASN A 262 -12.91 7.88 -6.67
N ILE A 263 -13.69 8.74 -5.99
CA ILE A 263 -13.72 10.18 -6.28
C ILE A 263 -12.31 10.77 -6.16
N LYS A 264 -11.62 10.53 -5.05
CA LYS A 264 -10.23 10.97 -4.84
C LYS A 264 -9.32 10.46 -5.97
N ASN A 265 -9.36 9.17 -6.28
CA ASN A 265 -8.51 8.57 -7.31
C ASN A 265 -8.77 9.17 -8.69
N LEU A 266 -10.04 9.36 -9.05
CA LEU A 266 -10.45 10.00 -10.31
C LEU A 266 -9.98 11.46 -10.36
N LEU A 267 -10.06 12.22 -9.27
CA LEU A 267 -9.52 13.58 -9.21
C LEU A 267 -8.01 13.63 -9.46
N VAL A 268 -7.24 12.70 -8.87
CA VAL A 268 -5.79 12.61 -9.12
C VAL A 268 -5.49 12.23 -10.57
N ILE A 269 -6.27 11.32 -11.16
CA ILE A 269 -6.15 10.92 -12.58
C ILE A 269 -6.48 12.11 -13.50
N ILE A 270 -7.60 12.80 -13.27
CA ILE A 270 -8.02 13.97 -14.04
C ILE A 270 -6.95 15.07 -13.96
N ALA A 271 -6.44 15.35 -12.76
CA ALA A 271 -5.37 16.33 -12.58
C ALA A 271 -4.11 15.93 -13.36
N GLY A 272 -3.67 14.67 -13.27
CA GLY A 272 -2.53 14.16 -14.03
C GLY A 272 -2.72 14.20 -15.55
N LEU A 273 -3.93 13.93 -16.05
CA LEU A 273 -4.27 14.06 -17.47
C LEU A 273 -4.31 15.52 -17.92
N ALA A 274 -4.81 16.43 -17.08
CA ALA A 274 -4.87 17.86 -17.36
C ALA A 274 -3.46 18.49 -17.47
N CYS A 275 -2.52 18.07 -16.61
CA CYS A 275 -1.14 18.55 -16.62
C CYS A 275 -0.14 17.64 -17.38
N TRP A 276 -0.63 16.63 -18.11
CA TRP A 276 0.17 15.57 -18.74
C TRP A 276 1.49 16.03 -19.36
N LYS A 277 1.44 16.90 -20.38
CA LYS A 277 2.64 17.35 -21.13
C LYS A 277 3.65 18.05 -20.21
N LYS A 278 3.17 18.83 -19.24
CA LYS A 278 4.05 19.55 -18.31
C LYS A 278 4.74 18.58 -17.35
N MET A 279 4.04 17.55 -16.90
CA MET A 279 4.57 16.53 -15.99
C MET A 279 5.54 15.59 -16.70
N GLU A 280 5.18 15.11 -17.90
CA GLU A 280 6.02 14.24 -18.73
C GLU A 280 7.36 14.89 -19.06
N ASN A 281 7.36 16.18 -19.41
CA ASN A 281 8.59 16.93 -19.70
C ASN A 281 9.43 17.20 -18.46
N ARG A 282 8.81 17.30 -17.28
CA ARG A 282 9.49 17.67 -16.02
C ARG A 282 10.04 16.46 -15.27
N TYR A 283 9.34 15.33 -15.30
CA TYR A 283 9.62 14.16 -14.47
C TYR A 283 9.74 12.91 -15.33
N GLN A 284 10.95 12.38 -15.43
CA GLN A 284 11.29 11.23 -16.30
C GLN A 284 10.39 10.00 -16.07
N SER A 285 10.11 9.68 -14.81
CA SER A 285 9.31 8.50 -14.45
C SER A 285 7.80 8.77 -14.39
N PHE A 286 7.32 9.96 -14.77
CA PHE A 286 5.89 10.33 -14.68
C PHE A 286 4.98 9.31 -15.39
N ASN A 287 5.32 8.91 -16.61
CA ASN A 287 4.49 7.98 -17.40
C ASN A 287 4.32 6.62 -16.69
N LEU A 288 5.37 6.12 -16.03
CA LEU A 288 5.33 4.89 -15.25
C LEU A 288 4.48 5.06 -13.99
N ILE A 289 4.76 6.11 -13.22
CA ILE A 289 4.07 6.47 -11.98
C ILE A 289 2.56 6.59 -12.24
N PHE A 290 2.19 7.33 -13.28
CA PHE A 290 0.81 7.53 -13.69
C PHE A 290 0.16 6.23 -14.15
N CYS A 291 0.84 5.42 -14.99
CA CYS A 291 0.32 4.14 -15.48
C CYS A 291 -0.05 3.20 -14.34
N ILE A 292 0.84 3.02 -13.36
CA ILE A 292 0.62 2.10 -12.24
C ILE A 292 -0.54 2.58 -11.37
N PHE A 293 -0.57 3.87 -11.02
CA PHE A 293 -1.67 4.43 -10.24
C PHE A 293 -3.01 4.37 -10.99
N TYR A 294 -3.01 4.65 -12.30
CA TYR A 294 -4.18 4.52 -13.16
C TYR A 294 -4.75 3.10 -13.13
N CYS A 295 -3.90 2.08 -13.31
CA CYS A 295 -4.32 0.69 -13.22
C CYS A 295 -4.87 0.35 -11.83
N ALA A 296 -4.24 0.84 -10.76
CA ALA A 296 -4.74 0.61 -9.40
C ALA A 296 -6.16 1.16 -9.19
N ALA A 297 -6.39 2.41 -9.59
CA ALA A 297 -7.69 3.06 -9.46
C ALA A 297 -8.77 2.36 -10.28
N PHE A 298 -8.47 2.03 -11.54
CA PHE A 298 -9.44 1.37 -12.40
C PHE A 298 -9.65 -0.11 -12.06
N LEU A 299 -8.65 -0.80 -11.49
CA LEU A 299 -8.86 -2.14 -10.93
C LEU A 299 -9.91 -2.09 -9.81
N ARG A 300 -9.86 -1.07 -8.94
CA ARG A 300 -10.86 -0.87 -7.89
C ARG A 300 -12.25 -0.61 -8.45
N ILE A 301 -12.35 0.27 -9.45
CA ILE A 301 -13.64 0.67 -10.06
C ILE A 301 -14.28 -0.52 -10.77
N VAL A 302 -13.50 -1.24 -11.59
CA VAL A 302 -13.99 -2.35 -12.41
C VAL A 302 -14.43 -3.52 -11.54
N LEU A 303 -13.67 -3.85 -10.49
CA LEU A 303 -14.00 -4.95 -9.57
C LEU A 303 -14.87 -4.50 -8.39
N GLY A 304 -15.49 -3.31 -8.48
CA GLY A 304 -16.16 -2.65 -7.36
C GLY A 304 -17.33 -3.46 -6.78
N ASP A 305 -17.99 -4.26 -7.61
CA ASP A 305 -19.02 -5.23 -7.25
C ASP A 305 -18.53 -6.41 -6.39
N PHE A 306 -17.21 -6.59 -6.27
CA PHE A 306 -16.56 -7.51 -5.36
C PHE A 306 -15.58 -6.77 -4.44
N ALA A 307 -16.11 -6.11 -3.41
CA ALA A 307 -15.38 -5.14 -2.57
C ALA A 307 -14.04 -5.65 -2.04
N ILE A 308 -13.96 -6.91 -1.59
CA ILE A 308 -12.71 -7.46 -1.05
C ILE A 308 -11.62 -7.58 -2.12
N LEU A 309 -11.97 -7.97 -3.34
CA LEU A 309 -11.03 -8.10 -4.44
C LEU A 309 -10.60 -6.72 -4.96
N ALA A 310 -11.55 -5.81 -5.14
CA ALA A 310 -11.27 -4.41 -5.47
C ALA A 310 -10.36 -3.74 -4.43
N GLY A 311 -10.69 -3.90 -3.14
CA GLY A 311 -9.94 -3.33 -2.02
C GLY A 311 -8.51 -3.86 -1.94
N ARG A 312 -8.34 -5.19 -1.89
CA ARG A 312 -7.01 -5.84 -1.80
C ARG A 312 -6.19 -5.64 -3.07
N GLY A 313 -6.82 -5.72 -4.24
CA GLY A 313 -6.19 -5.45 -5.53
C GLY A 313 -5.65 -4.02 -5.60
N TYR A 314 -6.49 -3.03 -5.35
CA TYR A 314 -6.09 -1.62 -5.27
C TYR A 314 -4.94 -1.42 -4.27
N ALA A 315 -5.11 -1.87 -3.03
CA ALA A 315 -4.12 -1.65 -1.98
C ALA A 315 -2.75 -2.29 -2.31
N SER A 316 -2.71 -3.35 -3.12
CA SER A 316 -1.46 -3.98 -3.55
C SER A 316 -0.61 -3.06 -4.45
N ILE A 317 -1.25 -2.30 -5.35
CA ILE A 317 -0.59 -1.59 -6.46
C ILE A 317 -0.80 -0.06 -6.46
N SER A 318 -1.49 0.50 -5.47
CA SER A 318 -1.78 1.95 -5.35
C SER A 318 -0.64 2.79 -4.76
N MET A 319 0.57 2.24 -4.59
CA MET A 319 1.69 2.92 -3.94
C MET A 319 2.15 4.23 -4.60
N PHE A 320 1.82 4.43 -5.88
CA PHE A 320 2.14 5.67 -6.60
C PHE A 320 1.23 6.85 -6.27
N GLU A 321 0.16 6.62 -5.50
CA GLU A 321 -0.63 7.72 -4.93
C GLU A 321 0.24 8.67 -4.10
N TYR A 322 1.18 8.11 -3.33
CA TYR A 322 2.03 8.86 -2.39
C TYR A 322 2.94 9.81 -3.15
N VAL A 323 3.30 9.43 -4.38
CA VAL A 323 4.18 10.17 -5.26
C VAL A 323 3.40 11.19 -6.08
N LEU A 324 2.26 10.80 -6.66
CA LEU A 324 1.49 11.66 -7.57
C LEU A 324 0.89 12.87 -6.88
N ILE A 325 0.29 12.70 -5.71
CA ILE A 325 -0.39 13.79 -5.00
C ILE A 325 0.55 14.98 -4.76
N PRO A 326 1.72 14.83 -4.10
CA PRO A 326 2.63 15.95 -3.89
C PRO A 326 3.28 16.42 -5.19
N MET A 327 3.55 15.50 -6.14
CA MET A 327 4.11 15.87 -7.44
C MET A 327 3.19 16.82 -8.21
N ILE A 328 1.88 16.54 -8.24
CA ILE A 328 0.87 17.39 -8.89
C ILE A 328 0.67 18.68 -8.09
N ALA A 329 0.44 18.59 -6.78
CA ALA A 329 0.14 19.75 -5.94
C ALA A 329 1.26 20.80 -6.01
N VAL A 330 2.51 20.40 -5.85
CA VAL A 330 3.65 21.33 -5.88
C VAL A 330 3.95 21.83 -7.30
N HIS A 331 3.75 21.00 -8.32
CA HIS A 331 3.96 21.43 -9.70
C HIS A 331 2.94 22.47 -10.16
N VAL A 332 1.66 22.29 -9.80
CA VAL A 332 0.57 23.18 -10.22
C VAL A 332 0.51 24.45 -9.36
N CYS A 333 0.65 24.31 -8.05
CA CYS A 333 0.43 25.41 -7.09
C CYS A 333 1.72 26.06 -6.58
N GLY A 334 2.89 25.53 -6.94
CA GLY A 334 4.18 25.96 -6.40
C GLY A 334 4.48 25.38 -5.02
N ARG A 335 5.69 25.63 -4.50
CA ARG A 335 6.20 24.97 -3.27
C ARG A 335 5.38 25.27 -2.02
N LYS A 336 5.06 26.55 -1.77
CA LYS A 336 4.35 26.97 -0.55
C LYS A 336 2.92 26.46 -0.51
N LEU A 337 2.13 26.79 -1.55
CA LEU A 337 0.73 26.38 -1.63
C LEU A 337 0.61 24.86 -1.83
N GLY A 338 1.48 24.24 -2.63
CA GLY A 338 1.52 22.78 -2.78
C GLY A 338 1.82 22.05 -1.47
N PHE A 339 2.76 22.55 -0.65
CA PHE A 339 2.99 22.03 0.70
C PHE A 339 1.73 22.13 1.57
N LEU A 340 1.08 23.31 1.61
CA LEU A 340 -0.12 23.52 2.43
C LEU A 340 -1.27 22.61 1.99
N ILE A 341 -1.48 22.44 0.69
CA ILE A 341 -2.50 21.53 0.14
C ILE A 341 -2.23 20.10 0.58
N VAL A 342 -0.99 19.62 0.44
CA VAL A 342 -0.65 18.24 0.84
C VAL A 342 -0.79 18.07 2.34
N ALA A 343 -0.29 19.01 3.16
CA ALA A 343 -0.43 18.95 4.61
C ALA A 343 -1.89 18.98 5.06
N ALA A 344 -2.74 19.81 4.45
CA ALA A 344 -4.18 19.83 4.75
C ALA A 344 -4.85 18.51 4.35
N TYR A 345 -4.52 17.99 3.15
CA TYR A 345 -5.01 16.71 2.67
C TYR A 345 -4.62 15.54 3.58
N THR A 346 -3.35 15.46 4.00
CA THR A 346 -2.86 14.39 4.88
C THR A 346 -3.43 14.50 6.28
N PHE A 347 -3.62 15.71 6.80
CA PHE A 347 -4.28 15.92 8.08
C PHE A 347 -5.74 15.46 8.03
N ALA A 348 -6.49 15.90 7.03
CA ALA A 348 -7.88 15.50 6.85
C ALA A 348 -8.01 13.97 6.67
N THR A 349 -7.11 13.36 5.90
CA THR A 349 -7.08 11.91 5.70
C THR A 349 -6.79 11.16 7.00
N LEU A 350 -5.77 11.58 7.76
CA LEU A 350 -5.45 10.99 9.06
C LEU A 350 -6.63 11.14 10.03
N TYR A 351 -7.22 12.33 10.11
CA TYR A 351 -8.39 12.61 10.94
C TYR A 351 -9.55 11.70 10.58
N LEU A 352 -9.89 11.53 9.30
CA LEU A 352 -10.96 10.63 8.86
C LEU A 352 -10.65 9.16 9.19
N ASN A 353 -9.40 8.72 9.03
CA ASN A 353 -8.99 7.36 9.41
C ASN A 353 -9.11 7.10 10.92
N LEU A 354 -8.95 8.11 11.77
CA LEU A 354 -9.03 7.97 13.23
C LEU A 354 -10.44 8.22 13.80
N SER A 355 -11.23 9.09 13.16
CA SER A 355 -12.56 9.49 13.66
C SER A 355 -13.72 8.73 13.02
N SER A 356 -13.65 8.46 11.72
CA SER A 356 -14.78 7.96 10.94
C SER A 356 -14.60 6.52 10.44
N ASN A 357 -13.36 6.06 10.29
CA ASN A 357 -13.02 4.75 9.74
C ASN A 357 -12.21 3.93 10.77
N SER A 358 -12.80 3.56 11.91
CA SER A 358 -12.15 2.67 12.88
C SER A 358 -12.00 1.22 12.40
N GLY A 359 -12.51 0.87 11.21
CA GLY A 359 -12.50 -0.49 10.67
C GLY A 359 -11.12 -1.08 10.38
N TRP A 360 -10.03 -0.31 10.54
CA TRP A 360 -8.66 -0.83 10.49
C TRP A 360 -8.10 -1.16 11.88
N SER A 361 -8.71 -0.66 12.96
CA SER A 361 -8.27 -0.90 14.33
C SER A 361 -8.85 -2.21 14.87
N GLY A 362 -8.05 -2.94 15.67
CA GLY A 362 -8.40 -4.25 16.22
C GLY A 362 -9.03 -4.22 17.62
N GLY A 363 -9.50 -3.05 18.07
CA GLY A 363 -10.19 -2.89 19.35
C GLY A 363 -9.30 -2.53 20.53
N SER A 364 -8.00 -2.24 20.33
CA SER A 364 -7.17 -1.70 21.42
C SER A 364 -7.61 -0.29 21.83
N GLU A 365 -7.71 -0.05 23.13
CA GLU A 365 -8.05 1.26 23.71
C GLU A 365 -6.83 2.19 23.79
N VAL A 366 -5.62 1.60 23.93
CA VAL A 366 -4.33 2.31 23.97
C VAL A 366 -3.49 1.99 22.73
N PHE A 367 -2.64 2.92 22.30
CA PHE A 367 -1.74 2.66 21.17
C PHE A 367 -0.46 1.94 21.60
N PHE A 368 0.06 2.31 22.77
CA PHE A 368 1.22 1.66 23.37
C PHE A 368 0.79 0.95 24.64
N ASP A 369 1.20 -0.30 24.78
CA ASP A 369 0.99 -1.09 25.98
C ASP A 369 2.37 -1.45 26.55
N PHE A 370 2.88 -0.57 27.41
CA PHE A 370 4.19 -0.72 28.05
C PHE A 370 4.08 -1.33 29.46
N LEU A 371 2.89 -1.75 29.88
CA LEU A 371 2.58 -2.19 31.25
C LEU A 371 2.30 -3.69 31.35
#